data_AF-A0A0D0CEE7-F1
#
_entry.id   AF-A0A0D0CEE7-F1
#
_cell.length_a   1.000
_cell.length_b   1.000
_cell.length_c   1.000
_cell.angle_alpha   90.00
_cell.angle_beta   90.00
_cell.angle_gamma   90.00
#
_symmetry.space_group_name_H-M   'P 1'
#
loop_
_entity.id
_entity.type
_entity.pdbx_description
1 polymer ?
#
loop_
_entity_poly.entity_id
_entity_poly.type
_entity_poly.pdbx_seq_one_letter_code
_entity_poly.pdbx_strand_id
1 'polypeptide(L)'
;MTTGEVLTEVPIPKGTRVVLSIPVYNRNKAIFGKDAHTFNPYRWLEPNHVTKGVSLGPYANLATFSAGIRAFSAISVIELQAFIVELLSNFEFSKTPKIDKIRREAAVAMVPTVEGEIEQGCQLPLRVAFAQKGEE
;
A
#
# COMPACT_ATOMS: atom_id res chain seq x y z
N MET A 1 -24.75 -11.18 -20.33
CA MET A 1 -23.35 -11.61 -20.54
C MET A 1 -23.28 -13.15 -20.52
N THR A 2 -23.93 -13.81 -21.47
CA THR A 2 -24.04 -15.29 -21.53
C THR A 2 -23.69 -15.85 -22.91
N THR A 3 -23.38 -14.99 -23.88
CA THR A 3 -23.11 -15.35 -25.29
C THR A 3 -21.63 -15.66 -25.55
N GLY A 4 -20.72 -15.39 -24.60
CA GLY A 4 -19.28 -15.62 -24.76
C GLY A 4 -18.57 -14.60 -25.67
N GLU A 5 -19.29 -13.58 -26.14
CA GLU A 5 -18.74 -12.53 -27.01
C GLU A 5 -17.85 -11.56 -26.22
N VAL A 6 -16.79 -11.07 -26.87
CA VAL A 6 -15.86 -10.11 -26.29
C VAL A 6 -16.56 -8.77 -26.11
N LEU A 7 -16.56 -8.26 -24.87
CA LEU A 7 -17.10 -6.95 -24.53
C LEU A 7 -15.99 -5.90 -24.51
N THR A 8 -16.16 -4.81 -25.26
CA THR A 8 -15.25 -3.65 -25.27
C THR A 8 -15.64 -2.58 -24.26
N GLU A 9 -16.86 -2.65 -23.74
CA GLU A 9 -17.40 -1.68 -22.79
C GLU A 9 -18.25 -2.37 -21.72
N VAL A 10 -18.34 -1.73 -20.56
CA VAL A 10 -19.15 -2.19 -19.43
C VAL A 10 -20.20 -1.12 -19.15
N PRO A 11 -21.49 -1.36 -19.42
CA PRO A 11 -22.53 -0.39 -19.11
C PRO A 11 -22.69 -0.26 -17.59
N ILE A 12 -22.57 0.97 -17.07
CA ILE A 12 -22.72 1.27 -15.63
C ILE A 12 -24.03 2.07 -15.44
N PRO A 13 -25.09 1.46 -14.87
CA PRO A 13 -26.34 2.17 -14.62
C PRO A 13 -26.16 3.35 -13.66
N LYS A 14 -27.01 4.37 -13.82
CA LYS A 14 -27.10 5.49 -12.87
C LYS A 14 -27.36 4.97 -11.45
N GLY A 15 -26.63 5.49 -10.47
CA GLY A 15 -26.74 5.07 -9.06
C GLY A 15 -25.83 3.90 -8.68
N THR A 16 -25.06 3.34 -9.62
CA THR A 16 -24.09 2.30 -9.31
C THR A 16 -22.94 2.86 -8.48
N ARG A 17 -22.65 2.25 -7.33
CA ARG A 17 -21.48 2.58 -6.51
C ARG A 17 -20.24 1.92 -7.10
N VAL A 18 -19.28 2.73 -7.55
CA VAL A 18 -17.97 2.27 -8.03
C VAL A 18 -16.96 2.36 -6.91
N VAL A 19 -16.28 1.25 -6.62
CA VAL A 19 -15.21 1.19 -5.61
C VAL A 19 -13.90 0.85 -6.30
N LEU A 20 -12.91 1.72 -6.13
CA LEU A 20 -11.58 1.52 -6.69
C LEU A 20 -10.78 0.55 -5.82
N SER A 21 -10.18 -0.46 -6.44
CA SER A 21 -9.27 -1.38 -5.76
C SER A 21 -7.83 -0.83 -5.79
N ILE A 22 -7.49 -0.01 -4.79
CA ILE A 22 -6.14 0.54 -4.61
C ILE A 22 -5.04 -0.55 -4.58
N PRO A 23 -5.21 -1.66 -3.82
CA PRO A 23 -4.18 -2.71 -3.77
C PRO A 23 -3.93 -3.39 -5.12
N VAL A 24 -4.95 -3.50 -5.96
CA VAL A 24 -4.82 -4.08 -7.31
C VAL A 24 -4.08 -3.12 -8.22
N TYR A 25 -4.44 -1.83 -8.20
CA TYR A 25 -3.74 -0.81 -8.98
C TYR A 25 -2.25 -0.78 -8.64
N ASN A 26 -1.91 -0.68 -7.35
CA ASN A 26 -0.52 -0.62 -6.85
C ASN A 26 0.29 -1.91 -7.11
N ARG A 27 -0.30 -2.93 -7.72
CA ARG A 27 0.32 -4.20 -8.12
C ARG A 27 0.21 -4.47 -9.63
N ASN A 28 -0.23 -3.48 -10.41
CA ASN A 28 -0.37 -3.62 -11.85
C ASN A 28 1.00 -3.74 -12.52
N LYS A 29 1.30 -4.91 -13.08
CA LYS A 29 2.59 -5.19 -13.72
C LYS A 29 2.88 -4.33 -14.96
N ALA A 30 1.85 -3.80 -15.63
CA ALA A 30 2.02 -2.88 -16.75
C ALA A 30 2.51 -1.49 -16.31
N ILE A 31 2.33 -1.15 -15.03
CA ILE A 31 2.72 0.15 -14.47
C ILE A 31 4.01 0.01 -13.66
N PHE A 32 4.09 -1.01 -12.80
CA PHE A 32 5.17 -1.17 -11.81
C PHE A 32 6.19 -2.25 -12.16
N GLY A 33 6.09 -2.85 -13.35
CA GLY A 33 6.99 -3.92 -13.79
C GLY A 33 6.60 -5.31 -13.30
N LYS A 34 7.38 -6.32 -13.72
CA LYS A 34 7.10 -7.74 -13.43
C LYS A 34 7.14 -8.06 -11.93
N ASP A 35 7.92 -7.31 -11.16
CA ASP A 35 8.13 -7.43 -9.72
C ASP A 35 7.09 -6.64 -8.89
N ALA A 36 5.98 -6.17 -9.46
CA ALA A 36 4.98 -5.35 -8.77
C ALA A 36 4.40 -5.97 -7.47
N HIS A 37 4.57 -7.28 -7.27
CA HIS A 37 4.16 -7.98 -6.04
C HIS A 37 5.26 -8.08 -4.97
N THR A 38 6.48 -7.69 -5.31
CA THR A 38 7.65 -7.69 -4.42
C THR A 38 7.82 -6.30 -3.81
N PHE A 39 8.25 -6.25 -2.55
CA PHE A 39 8.74 -5.02 -1.95
C PHE A 39 10.13 -4.69 -2.51
N ASN A 40 10.19 -3.70 -3.40
CA ASN A 40 11.43 -3.21 -4.00
C ASN A 40 11.50 -1.68 -3.83
N PRO A 41 12.29 -1.15 -2.86
CA PRO A 41 12.40 0.29 -2.64
C PRO A 41 13.16 1.01 -3.77
N TYR A 42 14.00 0.31 -4.53
CA TYR A 42 14.79 0.86 -5.63
C TYR A 42 14.00 1.03 -6.93
N ARG A 43 12.74 0.56 -6.96
CA ARG A 43 11.85 0.55 -8.13
C ARG A 43 11.76 1.90 -8.86
N TRP A 44 11.81 3.01 -8.14
CA TRP A 44 11.69 4.35 -8.74
C TRP A 44 13.03 4.97 -9.12
N LEU A 45 14.15 4.36 -8.73
CA LEU A 45 15.50 4.79 -9.11
C LEU A 45 15.92 4.20 -10.46
N GLU A 46 15.38 3.03 -10.81
CA GLU A 46 15.65 2.37 -12.07
C GLU A 46 14.94 3.08 -13.24
N PRO A 47 15.68 3.51 -14.29
CA PRO A 47 15.07 4.18 -15.43
C PRO A 47 14.01 3.32 -16.11
N ASN A 48 12.82 3.89 -16.29
CA ASN A 48 11.68 3.28 -17.01
C ASN A 48 11.11 2.00 -16.36
N HIS A 49 11.48 1.69 -15.11
CA HIS A 49 10.88 0.58 -14.37
C HIS A 49 9.41 0.86 -14.05
N VAL A 50 9.11 2.11 -13.65
CA VAL A 50 7.73 2.61 -13.51
C VAL A 50 7.35 3.37 -14.76
N THR A 51 6.22 3.01 -15.35
CA THR A 51 5.72 3.62 -16.58
C THR A 51 5.45 5.11 -16.38
N LYS A 52 6.07 5.97 -17.20
CA LYS A 52 6.02 7.45 -17.12
C LYS A 52 4.78 8.06 -17.81
N GLY A 53 3.70 7.31 -17.93
CA GLY A 53 2.46 7.74 -18.59
C GLY A 53 1.54 8.54 -17.68
N VAL A 54 0.23 8.35 -17.83
CA VAL A 54 -0.76 8.93 -16.90
C VAL A 54 -0.50 8.40 -15.50
N SER A 55 -0.12 9.31 -14.60
CA SER A 55 0.12 8.98 -13.19
C SER A 55 -1.19 9.09 -12.40
N LEU A 56 -1.45 8.09 -11.56
CA LEU A 56 -2.51 8.14 -10.57
C LEU A 56 -1.94 8.53 -9.21
N GLY A 57 -2.41 9.69 -8.73
CA GLY A 57 -2.06 10.22 -7.42
C GLY A 57 -0.86 11.18 -7.40
N PRO A 58 -0.68 11.88 -6.27
CA PRO A 58 0.28 12.99 -6.14
C PRO A 58 1.73 12.53 -5.99
N TYR A 59 1.97 11.24 -5.75
CA TYR A 59 3.29 10.72 -5.41
C TYR A 59 3.55 9.37 -6.10
N ALA A 60 4.66 9.27 -6.83
CA ALA A 60 5.26 8.02 -7.31
C ALA A 60 4.33 7.08 -8.12
N ASN A 61 3.27 7.62 -8.74
CA ASN A 61 2.21 6.86 -9.43
C ASN A 61 1.47 5.89 -8.50
N LEU A 62 1.34 6.22 -7.20
CA LEU A 62 0.65 5.42 -6.20
C LEU A 62 -0.77 5.94 -5.93
N ALA A 63 -1.76 5.04 -6.05
CA ALA A 63 -3.15 5.35 -5.73
C ALA A 63 -3.44 5.45 -4.22
N THR A 64 -2.46 5.13 -3.37
CA THR A 64 -2.57 5.16 -1.90
C THR A 64 -2.97 6.52 -1.38
N PHE A 65 -2.47 7.58 -2.03
CA PHE A 65 -2.74 8.97 -1.67
C PHE A 65 -3.90 9.57 -2.48
N SER A 66 -4.80 8.72 -3.00
CA SER A 66 -5.93 9.13 -3.84
C SER A 66 -5.46 9.93 -5.07
N ALA A 67 -6.37 10.60 -5.78
CA ALA A 67 -6.05 11.43 -6.94
C ALA A 67 -7.08 12.57 -7.13
N GLY A 68 -6.71 13.57 -7.94
CA GLY A 68 -7.56 14.72 -8.26
C GLY A 68 -7.85 15.58 -7.03
N ILE A 69 -9.07 16.13 -6.93
CA ILE A 69 -9.47 17.02 -5.82
C ILE A 69 -9.54 16.32 -4.46
N ARG A 70 -9.52 14.98 -4.43
CA ARG A 70 -9.46 14.17 -3.21
C ARG A 70 -8.07 13.62 -2.94
N ALA A 71 -7.04 14.11 -3.64
CA ALA A 71 -5.67 13.71 -3.38
C ALA A 71 -5.22 14.19 -1.99
N PHE A 72 -4.44 13.37 -1.31
CA PHE A 72 -3.74 13.78 -0.10
C PHE A 72 -2.60 14.74 -0.47
N SER A 73 -2.17 15.56 0.49
CA SER A 73 -1.08 16.51 0.27
C SER A 73 0.27 15.81 0.24
N ALA A 74 1.26 16.41 -0.43
CA ALA A 74 2.63 15.90 -0.43
C ALA A 74 3.26 15.87 0.99
N ILE A 75 2.73 16.68 1.92
CA ILE A 75 3.16 16.74 3.32
C ILE A 75 2.96 15.38 4.00
N SER A 76 1.89 14.64 3.70
CA SER A 76 1.64 13.33 4.29
C SER A 76 2.75 12.31 4.00
N VAL A 77 3.44 12.42 2.86
CA VAL A 77 4.59 11.54 2.54
C VAL A 77 5.79 11.90 3.39
N ILE A 78 6.07 13.19 3.56
CA ILE A 78 7.20 13.68 4.34
C ILE A 78 7.01 13.34 5.82
N GLU A 79 5.80 13.53 6.36
CA GLU A 79 5.48 13.16 7.73
C GLU A 79 5.70 11.66 7.97
N LEU A 80 5.19 10.79 7.08
CA LEU A 80 5.38 9.35 7.19
C LEU A 80 6.87 8.98 7.14
N GLN A 81 7.65 9.61 6.27
CA GLN A 81 9.10 9.40 6.20
C GLN A 81 9.80 9.82 7.50
N ALA A 82 9.45 10.98 8.05
CA ALA A 82 10.01 11.46 9.32
C ALA A 82 9.69 10.49 10.47
N PHE A 83 8.45 10.00 10.57
CA PHE A 83 8.07 8.98 11.55
C PHE A 83 8.87 7.69 11.39
N ILE A 84 9.03 7.19 10.17
CA ILE A 84 9.79 5.96 9.90
C ILE A 84 11.26 6.12 10.31
N VAL A 85 11.89 7.25 9.95
CA VAL A 85 13.28 7.54 10.31
C VAL A 85 13.45 7.60 11.82
N GLU A 86 12.56 8.29 12.54
CA GLU A 86 12.63 8.40 13.99
C GLU A 86 12.46 7.03 14.67
N LEU A 87 11.49 6.23 14.20
CA LEU A 87 11.24 4.89 14.74
C LEU A 87 12.43 3.97 14.52
N LEU A 88 13.01 3.94 13.32
CA LEU A 88 14.13 3.05 13.00
C LEU A 88 15.46 3.51 13.60
N SER A 89 15.62 4.81 13.89
CA SER A 89 16.82 5.34 14.52
C SER A 89 16.89 5.05 16.02
N ASN A 90 15.74 4.95 16.68
CA ASN A 90 15.66 4.79 18.14
C ASN A 90 15.23 3.38 18.58
N PHE A 91 14.54 2.63 17.74
CA PHE A 91 13.94 1.35 18.11
C PHE A 91 14.31 0.21 17.16
N GLU A 92 14.48 -0.96 17.74
CA GLU A 92 14.57 -2.24 17.03
C GLU A 92 13.23 -2.97 17.15
N PHE A 93 12.71 -3.43 16.01
CA PHE A 93 11.45 -4.18 15.93
C PHE A 93 11.73 -5.65 15.63
N SER A 94 11.18 -6.55 16.45
CA SER A 94 11.30 -8.00 16.27
C SER A 94 9.94 -8.69 16.26
N LYS A 95 9.90 -9.86 15.61
CA LYS A 95 8.69 -10.67 15.43
C LYS A 95 8.17 -11.19 16.77
N THR A 96 6.85 -11.22 16.93
CA THR A 96 6.17 -11.97 17.99
C THR A 96 5.56 -13.24 17.40
N PRO A 97 5.22 -14.27 18.20
CA PRO A 97 4.56 -15.48 17.70
C PRO A 97 3.21 -15.21 17.00
N LYS A 98 2.57 -14.07 17.27
CA LYS A 98 1.33 -13.66 16.61
C LYS A 98 1.53 -13.16 15.18
N ILE A 99 2.77 -12.84 14.77
CA ILE A 99 3.02 -12.23 13.45
C ILE A 99 2.66 -13.16 12.29
N ASP A 100 2.80 -14.47 12.48
CA ASP A 100 2.49 -15.48 11.46
C ASP A 100 0.98 -15.60 11.19
N LYS A 101 0.17 -15.07 12.11
CA LYS A 101 -1.30 -15.02 12.01
C LYS A 101 -1.81 -13.68 11.49
N ILE A 102 -0.92 -12.80 11.04
CA ILE A 102 -1.33 -11.49 10.52
C ILE A 102 -2.02 -11.64 9.17
N ARG A 103 -3.21 -11.07 9.08
CA ARG A 103 -4.02 -10.97 7.88
C ARG A 103 -4.12 -9.52 7.46
N ARG A 104 -4.34 -9.33 6.16
CA ARG A 104 -4.61 -8.03 5.57
C ARG A 104 -6.12 -7.88 5.42
N GLU A 105 -6.70 -6.93 6.12
CA GLU A 105 -8.13 -6.65 6.07
C GLU A 105 -8.39 -5.38 5.26
N ALA A 106 -9.36 -5.43 4.35
CA ALA A 106 -9.72 -4.30 3.51
C ALA A 106 -10.81 -3.46 4.21
N ALA A 107 -10.39 -2.47 4.99
CA ALA A 107 -11.28 -1.61 5.79
C ALA A 107 -11.07 -0.13 5.43
N VAL A 108 -11.48 0.27 4.22
CA VAL A 108 -11.18 1.59 3.58
C VAL A 108 -9.69 1.76 3.27
N ALA A 109 -8.81 1.52 4.23
CA ALA A 109 -7.39 1.26 4.06
C ALA A 109 -7.08 -0.23 4.28
N MET A 110 -5.90 -0.67 3.84
CA MET A 110 -5.42 -2.01 4.19
C MET A 110 -4.84 -1.97 5.61
N VAL A 111 -5.47 -2.68 6.53
CA VAL A 111 -5.04 -2.74 7.94
C VAL A 111 -4.62 -4.15 8.33
N PRO A 112 -3.62 -4.31 9.22
CA PRO A 112 -3.27 -5.60 9.76
C PRO A 112 -4.26 -6.03 10.86
N THR A 113 -4.68 -7.28 10.83
CA THR A 113 -5.47 -7.93 11.89
C THR A 113 -4.84 -9.27 12.24
N VAL A 114 -5.06 -9.76 13.46
CA VAL A 114 -4.61 -11.11 13.87
C VAL A 114 -5.75 -12.10 13.64
N GLU A 115 -5.45 -13.22 13.00
CA GLU A 115 -6.42 -14.30 12.79
C GLU A 115 -7.04 -14.77 14.11
N GLY A 116 -8.38 -14.78 14.17
CA GLY A 116 -9.15 -15.13 15.38
C GLY A 116 -9.36 -13.97 16.35
N GLU A 117 -8.78 -12.79 16.11
CA GLU A 117 -8.88 -11.61 16.99
C GLU A 117 -9.47 -10.38 16.25
N ILE A 118 -10.41 -10.61 15.31
CA ILE A 118 -11.00 -9.56 14.48
C ILE A 118 -11.69 -8.49 15.34
N GLU A 119 -12.36 -8.90 16.43
CA GLU A 119 -13.04 -8.00 17.37
C GLU A 119 -12.08 -7.04 18.10
N GLN A 120 -10.79 -7.37 18.17
CA GLN A 120 -9.76 -6.50 18.75
C GLN A 120 -9.29 -5.41 17.76
N GLY A 121 -9.79 -5.45 16.52
CA GLY A 121 -9.53 -4.43 15.51
C GLY A 121 -8.13 -4.50 14.89
N CYS A 122 -7.63 -3.34 14.47
CA CYS A 122 -6.34 -3.21 13.81
C CYS A 122 -5.20 -3.42 14.81
N GLN A 123 -4.34 -4.41 14.57
CA GLN A 123 -3.20 -4.70 15.44
C GLN A 123 -2.02 -5.28 14.67
N LEU A 124 -0.81 -4.88 15.07
CA LEU A 124 0.45 -5.42 14.59
C LEU A 124 1.37 -5.68 15.81
N PRO A 125 1.31 -6.88 16.41
CA PRO A 125 2.07 -7.19 17.62
C PRO A 125 3.55 -7.36 17.28
N LEU A 126 4.33 -6.34 17.59
CA LEU A 126 5.78 -6.31 17.45
C LEU A 126 6.43 -6.22 18.84
N ARG A 127 7.58 -6.88 19.01
CA ARG A 127 8.45 -6.63 20.15
C ARG A 127 9.32 -5.42 19.81
N VAL A 128 9.29 -4.42 20.67
CA VAL A 128 10.04 -3.16 20.51
C VAL A 128 11.12 -3.11 21.58
N ALA A 129 12.36 -2.83 21.17
CA ALA A 129 13.48 -2.55 22.05
C ALA A 129 14.17 -1.26 21.60
N PHE A 130 14.98 -0.64 22.45
CA PHE A 130 15.83 0.46 22.00
C PHE A 130 16.91 -0.08 21.05
N ALA A 131 17.15 0.63 19.95
CA ALA A 131 18.23 0.32 19.04
C ALA A 131 19.57 0.52 19.75
N GLN A 132 20.50 -0.41 19.56
CA GLN A 132 21.88 -0.20 20.00
C GLN A 132 22.48 0.91 19.14
N LYS A 133 22.79 2.05 19.75
CA LYS A 133 23.59 3.07 19.07
C LYS A 133 24.98 2.47 18.86
N GLY A 134 25.39 2.32 17.61
CA GLY A 134 26.78 2.01 17.31
C GLY A 134 27.67 3.04 17.97
N GLU A 135 28.73 2.59 18.65
CA GLU A 135 29.83 3.49 19.02
C GLU A 135 30.37 4.08 17.71
N GLU A 136 30.27 5.40 17.56
CA GLU A 136 30.93 6.14 16.48
C GLU A 136 32.45 6.03 16.58
#